data_AF-A0A7K1D2Q3-F1
#
_entry.id   AF-A0A7K1D2Q3-F1
#
_cell.length_a   1.000
_cell.length_b   1.000
_cell.length_c   1.000
_cell.angle_alpha   90.00
_cell.angle_beta   90.00
_cell.angle_gamma   90.00
#
_symmetry.space_group_name_H-M   'P 1'
#
loop_
_entity.id
_entity.type
_entity.pdbx_description
1 polymer ?
#
loop_
_entity_poly.entity_id
_entity_poly.type
_entity_poly.pdbx_seq_one_letter_code
_entity_poly.pdbx_strand_id
1 'polypeptide(L)'
;MAFGQQSGPPASSKQVEELLALFEGAGYSSFREARHIYGLTQRQAGGKFTRGEADELIARLAAGEGELNVEQAERAIASSSDATERAAKRAANRQAEAVAALPDELLADELVRRGWVCIPGE
;
A
#
# COMPACT_ATOMS: atom_id res chain seq x y z
N MET A 1 -7.22 -22.90 5.76
CA MET A 1 -6.83 -21.59 6.35
C MET A 1 -7.62 -20.52 5.62
N ALA A 2 -8.58 -19.86 6.28
CA ALA A 2 -9.50 -18.92 5.63
C ALA A 2 -8.95 -17.48 5.69
N PHE A 3 -8.46 -16.97 4.56
CA PHE A 3 -8.10 -15.57 4.37
C PHE A 3 -9.39 -14.74 4.21
N GLY A 4 -9.62 -13.76 5.08
CA GLY A 4 -10.69 -12.76 4.90
C GLY A 4 -11.74 -12.66 6.03
N GLN A 5 -11.65 -13.44 7.10
CA GLN A 5 -12.44 -13.17 8.31
C GLN A 5 -11.83 -11.98 9.05
N GLN A 6 -12.59 -10.90 9.21
CA GLN A 6 -12.22 -9.75 10.04
C GLN A 6 -12.00 -10.27 11.47
N SER A 7 -10.75 -10.24 11.94
CA SER A 7 -10.26 -10.90 13.16
C SER A 7 -10.77 -10.29 14.48
N GLY A 8 -12.06 -10.01 14.58
CA GLY A 8 -12.71 -9.47 15.78
C GLY A 8 -13.29 -8.06 15.60
N PRO A 9 -13.91 -7.53 16.67
CA PRO A 9 -14.52 -6.22 16.65
C PRO A 9 -13.48 -5.13 16.33
N PRO A 10 -13.89 -4.03 15.67
CA PRO A 10 -12.99 -2.90 15.41
C PRO A 10 -12.50 -2.31 16.73
N ALA A 11 -11.29 -1.75 16.71
CA ALA A 11 -10.75 -0.98 17.83
C ALA A 11 -11.66 0.23 18.12
N SER A 12 -11.76 0.61 19.39
CA SER A 12 -12.44 1.84 19.79
C SER A 12 -11.65 3.07 19.35
N SER A 13 -12.32 4.21 19.16
CA SER A 13 -11.66 5.47 18.81
C SER A 13 -10.56 5.83 19.80
N LYS A 14 -10.82 5.63 21.10
CA LYS A 14 -9.84 5.86 22.17
C LYS A 14 -8.57 5.03 22.01
N GLN A 15 -8.68 3.75 21.65
CA GLN A 15 -7.51 2.89 21.42
C GLN A 15 -6.69 3.35 20.21
N VAL A 16 -7.37 3.81 19.15
CA VAL A 16 -6.67 4.32 17.96
C VAL A 16 -6.00 5.67 18.24
N GLU A 17 -6.65 6.55 19.01
CA GLU A 17 -6.07 7.82 19.48
C GLU A 17 -4.86 7.58 20.40
N GLU A 18 -4.96 6.63 21.32
CA GLU A 18 -3.85 6.24 22.21
C GLU A 18 -2.65 5.72 21.42
N LEU A 19 -2.88 4.84 20.44
CA LEU A 19 -1.83 4.38 19.53
C LEU A 19 -1.18 5.53 18.77
N LEU A 20 -1.99 6.48 18.27
CA LEU A 20 -1.47 7.64 17.56
C LEU A 20 -0.59 8.50 18.48
N ALA A 21 -1.02 8.77 19.71
CA ALA A 21 -0.26 9.52 20.69
C ALA A 21 1.07 8.82 21.06
N LEU A 22 1.07 7.49 21.16
CA LEU A 22 2.29 6.71 21.39
C LEU A 22 3.27 6.83 20.21
N PHE A 23 2.77 6.78 18.97
CA PHE A 23 3.61 6.97 17.78
C PHE A 23 4.13 8.40 17.62
N GLU A 24 3.32 9.41 17.94
CA GLU A 24 3.75 10.82 17.96
C GLU A 24 4.85 11.04 19.01
N GLY A 25 4.71 10.44 20.19
CA GLY A 25 5.77 10.44 21.21
C GLY A 25 7.07 9.78 20.77
N ALA A 26 6.99 8.81 19.85
CA ALA A 26 8.13 8.18 19.20
C ALA A 26 8.63 8.93 17.94
N GLY A 27 8.01 10.05 17.57
CA GLY A 27 8.43 10.90 16.44
C GLY A 27 7.79 10.58 15.08
N TYR A 28 6.75 9.74 15.04
CA TYR A 28 6.02 9.40 13.81
C TYR A 28 4.71 10.19 13.73
N SER A 29 4.46 10.86 12.60
CA SER A 29 3.26 11.69 12.40
C SER A 29 2.02 10.89 12.01
N SER A 30 2.20 9.63 11.60
CA SER A 30 1.11 8.75 11.19
C SER A 30 1.47 7.26 11.26
N PHE A 31 0.44 6.41 11.32
CA PHE A 31 0.60 4.95 11.20
C PHE A 31 1.25 4.51 9.88
N ARG A 32 1.22 5.36 8.85
CA ARG A 32 1.85 5.09 7.56
C ARG A 32 3.36 5.19 7.65
N GLU A 33 3.87 6.17 8.39
CA GLU A 33 5.31 6.32 8.64
C GLU A 33 5.82 5.24 9.58
N ALA A 34 5.09 5.00 10.67
CA ALA A 34 5.39 3.93 11.61
C ALA A 34 5.24 2.52 11.00
N ARG A 35 4.60 2.40 9.82
CA ARG A 35 4.28 1.10 9.22
C ARG A 35 5.50 0.20 9.06
N HIS A 36 6.57 0.73 8.50
CA HIS A 36 7.75 -0.06 8.18
C HIS A 36 8.62 -0.33 9.40
N ILE A 37 8.64 0.59 10.36
CA ILE A 37 9.40 0.45 11.60
C ILE A 37 8.71 -0.49 12.57
N TYR A 38 7.38 -0.52 12.63
CA TYR A 38 6.63 -1.36 13.57
C TYR A 38 5.97 -2.58 12.90
N GLY A 39 6.26 -2.83 11.63
CA GLY A 39 5.74 -3.98 10.89
C GLY A 39 4.23 -3.96 10.70
N LEU A 40 3.61 -2.79 10.68
CA LEU A 40 2.16 -2.67 10.55
C LEU A 40 1.69 -3.16 9.18
N THR A 41 0.54 -3.83 9.17
CA THR A 41 -0.12 -4.21 7.92
C THR A 41 -0.66 -2.98 7.18
N GLN A 42 -0.97 -3.12 5.89
CA GLN A 42 -1.57 -2.01 5.12
C GLN A 42 -2.87 -1.50 5.72
N ARG A 43 -3.65 -2.40 6.30
CA ARG A 43 -4.90 -2.10 6.97
C ARG A 43 -4.67 -1.24 8.21
N GLN A 44 -3.72 -1.63 9.04
CA GLN A 44 -3.33 -0.91 10.26
C GLN A 44 -2.67 0.44 9.97
N ALA A 45 -1.85 0.52 8.91
CA ALA A 45 -1.31 1.79 8.41
C ALA A 45 -2.41 2.77 7.95
N GLY A 46 -3.61 2.27 7.63
CA GLY A 46 -4.81 3.06 7.38
C GLY A 46 -5.65 3.33 8.63
N GLY A 47 -5.12 3.11 9.84
CA GLY A 47 -5.81 3.32 11.11
C GLY A 47 -6.84 2.24 11.47
N LYS A 48 -6.92 1.13 10.71
CA LYS A 48 -7.93 0.10 10.91
C LYS A 48 -7.38 -1.06 11.73
N PHE A 49 -7.55 -0.99 13.03
CA PHE A 49 -7.17 -2.04 13.98
C PHE A 49 -8.39 -2.84 14.45
N THR A 50 -8.21 -4.11 14.81
CA THR A 50 -9.18 -4.78 15.68
C THR A 50 -8.89 -4.43 17.14
N ARG A 51 -9.87 -4.64 18.02
CA ARG A 51 -9.69 -4.36 19.45
C ARG A 51 -8.50 -5.10 20.05
N GLY A 52 -8.37 -6.40 19.75
CA GLY A 52 -7.24 -7.22 20.21
C GLY A 52 -5.90 -6.76 19.65
N GLU A 53 -5.83 -6.43 18.35
CA GLU A 53 -4.61 -5.89 17.75
C GLU A 53 -4.18 -4.56 18.37
N ALA A 54 -5.14 -3.69 18.71
CA ALA A 54 -4.84 -2.41 19.32
C ALA A 54 -4.33 -2.60 20.76
N ASP A 55 -5.00 -3.44 21.56
CA ASP A 55 -4.56 -3.73 22.94
C ASP A 55 -3.16 -4.37 22.97
N GLU A 56 -2.88 -5.32 22.08
CA GLU A 56 -1.55 -5.93 21.95
C GLU A 56 -0.47 -4.93 21.55
N LEU A 57 -0.78 -4.03 20.60
CA LEU A 57 0.18 -3.04 20.13
C LEU A 57 0.44 -1.96 21.19
N ILE A 58 -0.58 -1.50 21.91
CA ILE A 58 -0.44 -0.57 23.04
C ILE A 58 0.45 -1.19 24.11
N ALA A 59 0.17 -2.44 24.52
CA ALA A 59 0.96 -3.13 25.53
C ALA A 59 2.43 -3.27 25.13
N ARG A 60 2.70 -3.60 23.86
CA ARG A 60 4.06 -3.71 23.33
C ARG A 60 4.80 -2.36 23.36
N LEU A 61 4.16 -1.31 22.84
CA LEU A 61 4.70 0.06 22.82
C LEU A 61 4.96 0.59 24.23
N ALA A 62 4.05 0.33 25.18
CA ALA A 62 4.21 0.71 26.58
C ALA A 62 5.38 -0.02 27.27
N ALA A 63 5.71 -1.23 26.83
CA ALA A 63 6.88 -1.98 27.29
C ALA A 63 8.20 -1.51 26.63
N GLY A 64 8.15 -0.57 25.69
CA GLY A 64 9.31 -0.14 24.90
C GLY A 64 9.73 -1.15 23.82
N GLU A 65 8.91 -2.16 23.58
CA GLU A 65 9.12 -3.16 22.53
C GLU A 65 8.34 -2.71 21.29
N GLY A 66 8.96 -2.62 20.12
CA GLY A 66 8.16 -2.32 18.92
C GLY A 66 8.92 -1.88 17.68
N GLU A 67 10.05 -1.19 17.84
CA GLU A 67 10.88 -0.90 16.67
C GLU A 67 11.49 -2.20 16.15
N LEU A 68 11.16 -2.54 14.91
CA LEU A 68 11.84 -3.57 14.16
C LEU A 68 13.32 -3.20 14.08
N ASN A 69 14.19 -4.19 14.23
CA ASN A 69 15.61 -4.07 13.87
C ASN A 69 15.71 -3.52 12.43
N VAL A 70 16.72 -2.68 12.18
CA VAL A 70 17.11 -2.14 10.86
C VAL A 70 16.93 -3.16 9.72
N GLU A 71 17.41 -4.41 9.87
CA GLU A 71 17.27 -5.44 8.83
C GLU A 71 15.80 -5.80 8.51
N GLN A 72 14.95 -5.83 9.53
CA GLN A 72 13.53 -6.13 9.39
C GLN A 72 12.76 -4.94 8.79
N ALA A 73 13.14 -3.72 9.17
CA ALA A 73 12.59 -2.49 8.59
C ALA A 73 12.97 -2.36 7.10
N GLU A 74 14.24 -2.58 6.74
CA GLU A 74 14.72 -2.56 5.36
C GLU A 74 14.00 -3.61 4.50
N ARG A 75 13.81 -4.83 5.02
CA ARG A 75 13.07 -5.88 4.31
C ARG A 75 11.60 -5.51 4.09
N ALA A 76 10.98 -4.81 5.04
CA ALA A 76 9.61 -4.32 4.90
C ALA A 76 9.49 -3.21 3.85
N ILE A 77 10.50 -2.33 3.74
CA ILE A 77 10.57 -1.26 2.73
C ILE A 77 10.85 -1.85 1.34
N ALA A 78 11.76 -2.81 1.23
CA ALA A 78 12.03 -3.52 -0.03
C ALA A 78 10.78 -4.26 -0.53
N SER A 79 10.05 -4.94 0.36
CA SER A 79 8.81 -5.64 0.00
C SER A 79 7.70 -4.69 -0.48
N SER A 80 7.59 -3.49 0.09
CA SER A 80 6.58 -2.51 -0.32
C SER A 80 6.91 -1.85 -1.66
N SER A 81 8.18 -1.54 -1.93
CA SER A 81 8.64 -1.01 -3.22
C SER A 81 8.49 -2.03 -4.36
N ASP A 82 8.80 -3.29 -4.10
CA ASP A 82 8.50 -4.40 -5.01
C ASP A 82 7.00 -4.48 -5.36
N ALA A 83 6.14 -4.29 -4.37
CA ALA A 83 4.69 -4.35 -4.56
C ALA A 83 4.18 -3.17 -5.41
N THR A 84 4.73 -1.96 -5.24
CA THR A 84 4.38 -0.80 -6.06
C THR A 84 4.86 -0.96 -7.50
N GLU A 85 6.07 -1.48 -7.72
CA GLU A 85 6.60 -1.75 -9.06
C GLU A 85 5.74 -2.80 -9.80
N ARG A 86 5.38 -3.90 -9.13
CA ARG A 86 4.47 -4.90 -9.70
C ARG A 86 3.08 -4.34 -10.03
N ALA A 87 2.60 -3.37 -9.25
CA ALA A 87 1.32 -2.70 -9.53
C ALA A 87 1.43 -1.77 -10.75
N ALA A 88 2.51 -0.99 -10.86
CA ALA A 88 2.78 -0.13 -12.01
C ALA A 88 2.91 -0.95 -13.31
N LYS A 89 3.64 -2.07 -13.27
CA LYS A 89 3.77 -2.98 -14.41
C LYS A 89 2.43 -3.55 -14.87
N ARG A 90 1.56 -3.93 -13.92
CA ARG A 90 0.19 -4.39 -14.23
C ARG A 90 -0.67 -3.30 -14.86
N ALA A 91 -0.55 -2.06 -14.39
CA ALA A 91 -1.27 -0.93 -14.97
C ALA A 91 -0.81 -0.65 -16.41
N ALA A 92 0.51 -0.65 -16.67
CA ALA A 92 1.07 -0.49 -18.01
C ALA A 92 0.62 -1.61 -18.96
N ASN A 93 0.61 -2.86 -18.51
CA ASN A 93 0.13 -3.98 -19.33
C ASN A 93 -1.35 -3.83 -19.70
N ARG A 94 -2.19 -3.40 -18.76
CA ARG A 94 -3.61 -3.12 -19.03
C ARG A 94 -3.79 -1.99 -20.04
N GLN A 95 -2.95 -0.96 -19.99
CA GLN A 95 -2.97 0.13 -20.97
C GLN A 95 -2.56 -0.39 -22.36
N ALA A 96 -1.51 -1.22 -22.45
CA ALA A 96 -1.08 -1.83 -23.70
C ALA A 96 -2.18 -2.73 -24.30
N GLU A 97 -2.85 -3.55 -23.47
CA GLU A 97 -4.00 -4.37 -23.90
C GLU A 97 -5.16 -3.50 -24.40
N ALA A 98 -5.45 -2.38 -23.73
CA ALA A 98 -6.51 -1.46 -24.14
C ALA A 98 -6.20 -0.79 -25.49
N VAL A 99 -4.94 -0.43 -25.74
CA VAL A 99 -4.50 0.11 -27.04
C VAL A 99 -4.55 -0.95 -28.13
N ALA A 100 -4.09 -2.18 -27.84
CA ALA A 100 -4.10 -3.29 -28.78
C ALA A 100 -5.52 -3.76 -29.16
N ALA A 101 -6.53 -3.45 -28.34
CA ALA A 101 -7.92 -3.75 -28.63
C ALA A 101 -8.61 -2.73 -29.54
N LEU A 102 -7.98 -1.58 -29.82
CA LEU A 102 -8.52 -0.58 -30.74
C LEU A 102 -8.38 -1.06 -32.19
N PRO A 103 -9.40 -0.86 -33.04
CA PRO A 103 -9.25 -1.12 -34.47
C PRO A 103 -8.15 -0.24 -35.08
N ASP A 104 -7.32 -0.83 -35.95
CA ASP A 104 -6.15 -0.18 -36.54
C ASP A 104 -6.50 1.13 -37.29
N GLU A 105 -7.62 1.14 -38.01
CA GLU A 105 -8.10 2.33 -38.74
C GLU A 105 -8.42 3.49 -37.79
N LEU A 106 -9.07 3.20 -36.66
CA LEU A 106 -9.44 4.21 -35.68
C LEU A 106 -8.20 4.74 -34.95
N LEU A 107 -7.24 3.86 -34.67
CA LEU A 107 -5.96 4.24 -34.09
C LEU A 107 -5.15 5.11 -35.06
N ALA A 108 -5.11 4.75 -36.34
CA ALA A 108 -4.42 5.50 -37.38
C ALA A 108 -5.01 6.90 -37.56
N ASP A 109 -6.33 7.03 -37.61
CA ASP A 109 -7.03 8.31 -37.70
C ASP A 109 -6.72 9.22 -36.50
N GLU A 110 -6.69 8.67 -35.28
CA GLU A 110 -6.37 9.45 -34.07
C GLU A 110 -4.90 9.87 -34.04
N LEU A 111 -3.97 9.04 -34.49
CA LEU A 111 -2.56 9.39 -34.62
C LEU A 111 -2.37 10.53 -35.65
N VAL A 112 -3.04 10.45 -36.82
CA VAL A 112 -3.02 11.51 -37.84
C VAL A 112 -3.62 12.81 -37.31
N ARG A 113 -4.75 12.75 -36.61
CA ARG A 113 -5.37 13.91 -35.96
C ARG A 113 -4.42 14.60 -34.97
N ARG A 114 -3.53 13.84 -34.34
CA ARG A 114 -2.49 14.35 -33.41
C ARG A 114 -1.21 14.81 -34.10
N GLY A 115 -1.19 14.84 -35.44
CA GLY A 115 -0.06 15.32 -36.24
C GLY A 115 1.00 14.26 -36.54
N TRP A 116 0.70 12.98 -36.31
CA TRP A 116 1.60 11.87 -36.68
C TRP A 116 1.29 11.36 -38.09
N VAL A 117 2.25 10.74 -38.76
CA VAL A 117 2.06 10.11 -40.08
C VAL A 117 2.12 8.60 -39.90
N CYS A 118 1.04 7.90 -40.25
CA CYS A 118 0.97 6.43 -40.24
C CYS A 118 1.43 5.89 -41.60
N ILE A 119 2.44 5.03 -41.61
CA ILE A 119 2.91 4.32 -42.81
C ILE A 119 2.41 2.87 -42.69
N PRO A 120 1.64 2.34 -43.66
CA PRO A 120 1.23 0.94 -43.62
C PRO A 120 2.46 0.03 -43.66
N GLY A 121 2.48 -1.01 -42.84
CA GLY A 121 3.49 -2.07 -42.91
C GLY A 121 3.28 -2.90 -44.18
N GLU A 122 4.37 -3.28 -44.86
CA GLU A 122 4.35 -4.13 -46.08
C GLU A 122 3.69 -5.49 -45.86
#